data_AF-A0A2P2JUK0-F1
#
_entry.id   AF-A0A2P2JUK0-F1
#
_cell.length_a   1.000
_cell.length_b   1.000
_cell.length_c   1.000
_cell.angle_alpha   90.00
_cell.angle_beta   90.00
_cell.angle_gamma   90.00
#
_symmetry.space_group_name_H-M   'P 1'
#
loop_
_entity.id
_entity.type
_entity.pdbx_description
1 polymer ?
#
loop_
_entity_poly.entity_id
_entity_poly.type
_entity_poly.pdbx_seq_one_letter_code
_entity_poly.pdbx_strand_id
1 'polypeptide(L)'
;MQPGGGKMPELGVLQQIEKDFNSFNNFKEKFVEAALTTFGSSWVWLVLKKEERRLEVVKTSNAITPLVWDHIPIISIDMWEHAYYLDYKNDREKYVKAFMDHLVSWNAAMSRMARAEAFVNLGEPKIPVA
;
A
#
# COMPACT_ATOMS: atom_id res chain seq x y z
N MET A 1 8.35 -6.84 -0.09
CA MET A 1 8.03 -7.78 -1.18
C MET A 1 8.37 -9.19 -0.72
N GLN A 2 7.80 -10.21 -1.33
CA GLN A 2 8.02 -11.61 -0.96
C GLN A 2 8.12 -12.49 -2.21
N PRO A 3 9.12 -13.38 -2.33
CA PRO A 3 9.17 -14.37 -3.40
C PRO A 3 7.91 -15.24 -3.42
N GLY A 4 7.29 -15.40 -4.60
CA GLY A 4 6.01 -16.12 -4.72
C GLY A 4 4.81 -15.42 -4.09
N GLY A 5 4.97 -14.14 -3.74
CA GLY A 5 3.89 -13.28 -3.25
C GLY A 5 2.96 -12.83 -4.38
N GLY A 6 2.36 -11.66 -4.20
CA GLY A 6 1.28 -11.20 -5.05
C GLY A 6 0.03 -12.06 -4.88
N LYS A 7 -0.74 -12.25 -5.96
CA LYS A 7 -2.09 -12.84 -5.92
C LYS A 7 -3.02 -12.03 -5.01
N MET A 8 -4.11 -12.66 -4.58
CA MET A 8 -5.08 -12.06 -3.68
C MET A 8 -4.64 -12.21 -2.21
N PRO A 9 -4.80 -11.19 -1.35
CA PRO A 9 -4.61 -11.35 0.08
C PRO A 9 -5.62 -12.34 0.66
N GLU A 10 -5.31 -12.84 1.84
CA GLU A 10 -6.24 -13.66 2.63
C GLU A 10 -6.72 -12.91 3.87
N LEU A 11 -7.81 -13.40 4.46
CA LEU A 11 -8.33 -12.97 5.77
C LEU A 11 -8.68 -11.45 5.81
N GLY A 12 -8.34 -10.77 6.91
CA GLY A 12 -8.81 -9.41 7.22
C GLY A 12 -8.39 -8.33 6.23
N VAL A 13 -7.26 -8.50 5.53
CA VAL A 13 -6.82 -7.54 4.50
C VAL A 13 -7.77 -7.56 3.30
N LEU A 14 -8.16 -8.76 2.84
CA LEU A 14 -9.09 -8.90 1.72
C LEU A 14 -10.46 -8.32 2.08
N GLN A 15 -10.98 -8.65 3.26
CA GLN A 15 -12.28 -8.17 3.74
C GLN A 15 -12.34 -6.64 3.80
N GLN A 16 -11.29 -6.00 4.33
CA GLN A 16 -11.24 -4.54 4.39
C GLN A 16 -11.10 -3.93 2.98
N ILE A 17 -10.31 -4.54 2.09
CA ILE A 17 -10.21 -4.09 0.69
C ILE A 17 -11.58 -4.17 0.00
N GLU A 18 -12.29 -5.28 0.11
CA GLU A 18 -13.60 -5.45 -0.51
C GLU A 18 -14.64 -4.48 0.07
N LYS A 19 -14.56 -4.18 1.37
CA LYS A 19 -15.40 -3.16 1.99
C LYS A 19 -15.16 -1.76 1.41
N ASP A 20 -13.91 -1.36 1.22
CA ASP A 20 -13.57 0.03 0.85
C ASP A 20 -13.49 0.26 -0.67
N PHE A 21 -13.26 -0.80 -1.46
CA PHE A 21 -13.11 -0.74 -2.91
C PHE A 21 -14.17 -1.55 -3.67
N ASN A 22 -15.13 -2.17 -2.97
CA ASN A 22 -16.14 -3.13 -3.47
C ASN A 22 -15.57 -4.48 -3.94
N SER A 23 -14.35 -4.53 -4.45
CA SER A 23 -13.66 -5.78 -4.83
C SER A 23 -12.14 -5.63 -4.81
N PHE A 24 -11.43 -6.75 -4.71
CA PHE A 24 -9.97 -6.76 -4.86
C PHE A 24 -9.51 -6.27 -6.24
N ASN A 25 -10.24 -6.61 -7.29
CA ASN A 25 -9.92 -6.15 -8.65
C ASN A 25 -10.04 -4.63 -8.77
N ASN A 26 -11.09 -4.03 -8.23
CA ASN A 26 -11.26 -2.57 -8.23
C ASN A 26 -10.13 -1.86 -7.48
N PHE A 27 -9.69 -2.43 -6.35
CA PHE A 27 -8.51 -1.94 -5.63
C PHE A 27 -7.26 -2.02 -6.50
N LYS A 28 -7.01 -3.17 -7.12
CA LYS A 28 -5.84 -3.39 -7.98
C LYS A 28 -5.82 -2.42 -9.16
N GLU A 29 -6.96 -2.22 -9.81
CA GLU A 29 -7.11 -1.25 -10.91
C GLU A 29 -6.79 0.17 -10.45
N LYS A 30 -7.38 0.62 -9.32
CA LYS A 30 -7.07 1.94 -8.73
C LYS A 30 -5.60 2.08 -8.34
N PHE A 31 -4.99 1.04 -7.80
CA PHE A 31 -3.58 1.07 -7.40
C PHE A 31 -2.65 1.19 -8.62
N VAL A 32 -2.93 0.42 -9.69
CA VAL A 32 -2.19 0.49 -10.96
C VAL A 32 -2.40 1.84 -11.63
N GLU A 33 -3.63 2.33 -11.72
CA GLU A 33 -3.96 3.65 -12.27
C GLU A 33 -3.21 4.76 -11.51
N ALA A 34 -3.22 4.70 -10.17
CA ALA A 34 -2.48 5.66 -9.35
C ALA A 34 -0.98 5.64 -9.67
N ALA A 35 -0.38 4.45 -9.81
CA ALA A 35 1.04 4.29 -10.12
C ALA A 35 1.39 4.79 -11.53
N LEU A 36 0.53 4.58 -12.52
CA LEU A 36 0.76 5.03 -13.89
C LEU A 36 0.57 6.55 -14.06
N THR A 37 -0.31 7.14 -13.25
CA THR A 37 -0.61 8.58 -13.28
C THR A 37 0.25 9.41 -12.32
N THR A 38 1.33 8.84 -11.75
CA THR A 38 2.32 9.66 -11.04
C THR A 38 3.25 10.37 -12.03
N PHE A 39 3.65 11.58 -11.65
CA PHE A 39 4.61 12.39 -12.39
C PHE A 39 5.88 12.57 -11.57
N GLY A 40 7.03 12.33 -12.20
CA GLY A 40 8.34 12.36 -11.55
C GLY A 40 8.51 11.33 -10.44
N SER A 41 9.53 11.55 -9.62
CA SER A 41 9.86 10.77 -8.44
C SER A 41 8.70 10.75 -7.43
N SER A 42 8.20 9.55 -7.14
CA SER A 42 6.95 9.39 -6.40
C SER A 42 6.81 8.00 -5.77
N TRP A 43 5.81 7.87 -4.92
CA TRP A 43 5.39 6.63 -4.30
C TRP A 43 3.87 6.48 -4.40
N VAL A 44 3.40 5.23 -4.49
CA VAL A 44 1.98 4.89 -4.34
C VAL A 44 1.81 3.98 -3.15
N TRP A 45 0.79 4.26 -2.35
CA TRP A 45 0.56 3.61 -1.06
C TRP A 45 -0.88 3.13 -0.99
N LEU A 46 -1.08 1.98 -0.37
CA LEU A 46 -2.34 1.64 0.27
C LEU A 46 -2.19 2.03 1.75
N VAL A 47 -3.06 2.88 2.25
CA VAL A 47 -3.00 3.37 3.63
C VAL A 47 -4.33 3.13 4.33
N LEU A 48 -4.31 2.93 5.64
CA LEU A 48 -5.49 3.05 6.50
C LEU A 48 -5.57 4.49 7.02
N LYS A 49 -6.65 5.19 6.67
CA LYS A 49 -6.99 6.47 7.28
C LYS A 49 -7.64 6.22 8.64
N LYS A 50 -6.96 6.59 9.72
CA LYS A 50 -7.39 6.24 11.10
C LYS A 50 -8.77 6.79 11.45
N GLU A 51 -9.01 8.07 11.16
CA GLU A 51 -10.28 8.75 11.48
C GLU A 51 -11.46 8.12 10.75
N GLU A 52 -11.27 7.82 9.46
CA GLU A 52 -12.31 7.28 8.58
C GLU A 52 -12.44 5.75 8.68
N ARG A 53 -11.47 5.08 9.33
CA ARG A 53 -11.34 3.62 9.43
C ARG A 53 -11.50 2.91 8.07
N ARG A 54 -10.93 3.52 7.03
CA ARG A 54 -10.99 3.03 5.66
C ARG A 54 -9.63 3.03 4.98
N LEU A 55 -9.46 2.09 4.07
CA LEU A 55 -8.33 2.03 3.17
C LEU A 55 -8.47 3.05 2.03
N GLU A 56 -7.35 3.61 1.63
CA GLU A 56 -7.26 4.52 0.49
C GLU A 56 -5.96 4.30 -0.27
N VAL A 57 -6.02 4.46 -1.60
CA VAL A 57 -4.84 4.55 -2.45
C VAL A 57 -4.41 6.02 -2.52
N VAL A 58 -3.20 6.32 -2.06
CA VAL A 58 -2.65 7.68 -2.07
C VAL A 58 -1.33 7.74 -2.83
N LYS A 59 -1.04 8.91 -3.40
CA LYS A 59 0.20 9.20 -4.14
C LYS A 59 0.98 10.25 -3.36
N THR A 60 2.29 10.09 -3.27
CA THR A 60 3.17 11.11 -2.70
C THR A 60 4.33 11.39 -3.63
N SER A 61 4.81 12.64 -3.62
CA SER A 61 5.97 13.05 -4.40
C SER A 61 7.25 12.96 -3.56
N ASN A 62 8.35 12.60 -4.22
CA ASN A 62 9.69 12.56 -3.64
C ASN A 62 9.75 11.75 -2.34
N ALA A 63 10.06 12.39 -1.21
CA ALA A 63 10.25 11.76 0.09
C ALA A 63 9.04 11.91 1.01
N ILE A 64 7.92 12.47 0.53
CA ILE A 64 6.72 12.64 1.35
C ILE A 64 6.15 11.26 1.68
N THR A 65 5.84 11.05 2.95
CA THR A 65 5.26 9.81 3.48
C THR A 65 3.85 10.08 4.03
N PRO A 66 2.89 9.14 3.87
CA PRO A 66 1.54 9.29 4.42
C PRO A 66 1.48 9.51 5.94
N LEU A 67 2.57 9.22 6.66
CA LEU A 67 2.70 9.45 8.09
C LEU A 67 2.51 10.92 8.50
N VAL A 68 2.76 11.88 7.60
CA VAL A 68 2.55 13.31 7.90
C VAL A 68 1.07 13.70 8.04
N TRP A 69 0.16 12.84 7.57
CA TRP A 69 -1.29 12.97 7.76
C TRP A 69 -1.85 11.92 8.72
N ASP A 70 -0.98 11.30 9.52
CA ASP A 70 -1.33 10.24 10.46
C ASP A 70 -2.02 9.01 9.84
N HIS A 71 -1.85 8.83 8.52
CA HIS A 71 -2.30 7.62 7.83
C HIS A 71 -1.33 6.48 8.11
N ILE A 72 -1.84 5.25 8.24
CA ILE A 72 -1.01 4.06 8.50
C ILE A 72 -0.71 3.35 7.17
N PRO A 73 0.55 3.30 6.70
CA PRO A 73 0.88 2.62 5.45
C PRO A 73 0.78 1.09 5.58
N ILE A 74 0.07 0.46 4.63
CA ILE A 74 -0.14 -0.99 4.58
C ILE A 74 0.78 -1.64 3.54
N ILE A 75 0.74 -1.15 2.30
CA ILE A 75 1.68 -1.50 1.24
C ILE A 75 2.09 -0.24 0.47
N SER A 76 3.25 -0.30 -0.19
CA SER A 76 3.71 0.77 -1.06
C SER A 76 4.52 0.21 -2.23
N ILE A 77 4.57 0.98 -3.31
CA ILE A 77 5.46 0.78 -4.45
C ILE A 77 6.23 2.07 -4.71
N ASP A 78 7.53 1.90 -4.94
CA ASP A 78 8.43 2.97 -5.33
C ASP A 78 8.30 3.22 -6.84
N MET A 79 7.97 4.45 -7.22
CA MET A 79 7.82 4.88 -8.62
C MET A 79 8.96 5.79 -9.08
N TRP A 80 10.06 5.88 -8.34
CA TRP A 80 11.31 6.45 -8.84
C TRP A 80 11.87 5.59 -9.97
N GLU A 81 12.40 6.22 -11.02
CA GLU A 81 12.93 5.47 -12.18
C GLU A 81 14.00 4.46 -11.76
N HIS A 82 14.86 4.80 -10.80
CA HIS A 82 15.89 3.88 -10.31
C HIS A 82 15.34 2.57 -9.72
N ALA A 83 14.07 2.52 -9.33
CA ALA A 83 13.45 1.33 -8.76
C ALA A 83 13.13 0.26 -9.82
N TYR A 84 13.01 0.64 -11.10
CA TYR A 84 12.56 -0.26 -12.16
C TYR A 84 13.30 -0.14 -13.49
N TYR A 85 14.07 0.92 -13.73
CA TYR A 85 14.58 1.25 -15.06
C TYR A 85 15.56 0.21 -15.61
N LEU A 86 16.30 -0.50 -14.76
CA LEU A 86 17.24 -1.53 -15.23
C LEU A 86 16.51 -2.67 -15.93
N ASP A 87 15.42 -3.17 -15.33
CA ASP A 87 14.69 -4.35 -15.79
C ASP A 87 13.51 -4.02 -16.73
N TYR A 88 12.86 -2.86 -16.53
CA TYR A 88 11.62 -2.49 -17.22
C TYR A 88 11.75 -1.26 -18.13
N LYS A 89 12.85 -0.50 -18.03
CA LYS A 89 13.05 0.75 -18.79
C LYS A 89 11.84 1.69 -18.61
N ASN A 90 11.18 2.08 -19.71
CA ASN A 90 10.01 2.96 -19.70
C ASN A 90 8.69 2.22 -19.46
N ASP A 91 8.70 0.88 -19.38
CA ASP A 91 7.50 0.06 -19.19
C ASP A 91 7.09 0.00 -17.71
N ARG A 92 6.60 1.16 -17.23
CA ARG A 92 6.10 1.33 -15.86
C ARG A 92 4.95 0.38 -15.55
N GLU A 93 4.10 0.10 -16.53
CA GLU A 93 2.96 -0.79 -16.36
C GLU A 93 3.39 -2.21 -16.02
N LYS A 94 4.37 -2.74 -16.75
CA LYS A 94 4.90 -4.07 -16.49
C LYS A 94 5.57 -4.17 -15.11
N TYR A 95 6.27 -3.13 -14.66
CA TYR A 95 6.83 -3.08 -13.30
C TYR A 95 5.74 -3.13 -12.22
N VAL A 96 4.72 -2.26 -12.34
CA VAL A 96 3.63 -2.20 -11.35
C VAL A 96 2.81 -3.49 -11.34
N LYS A 97 2.53 -4.07 -12.52
CA LYS A 97 1.84 -5.37 -12.63
C LYS A 97 2.67 -6.49 -12.03
N ALA A 98 3.98 -6.55 -12.31
CA ALA A 98 4.86 -7.54 -11.69
C ALA A 98 4.87 -7.43 -10.16
N PHE A 99 4.89 -6.19 -9.63
CA PHE A 99 4.77 -5.95 -8.20
C PHE A 99 3.44 -6.50 -7.64
N MET A 100 2.31 -6.07 -8.20
CA MET A 100 0.97 -6.46 -7.72
C MET A 100 0.69 -7.96 -7.85
N ASP A 101 1.11 -8.56 -8.96
CA ASP A 101 0.74 -9.93 -9.31
C ASP A 101 1.63 -10.97 -8.66
N HIS A 102 2.88 -10.62 -8.35
CA HIS A 102 3.90 -11.60 -7.97
C HIS A 102 4.73 -11.26 -6.74
N LEU A 103 4.69 -10.02 -6.22
CA LEU A 103 5.69 -9.57 -5.24
C LEU A 103 5.11 -8.91 -3.98
N VAL A 104 3.82 -8.54 -3.96
CA VAL A 104 3.19 -8.03 -2.73
C VAL A 104 3.28 -9.08 -1.63
N SER A 105 3.77 -8.67 -0.46
CA SER A 105 3.76 -9.54 0.73
C SER A 105 2.49 -9.29 1.53
N TRP A 106 1.46 -10.10 1.29
CA TRP A 106 0.19 -10.00 2.01
C TRP A 106 0.32 -10.37 3.49
N ASN A 107 1.28 -11.23 3.86
CA ASN A 107 1.59 -11.51 5.27
C ASN A 107 2.10 -10.27 6.02
N ALA A 108 2.97 -9.48 5.39
CA ALA A 108 3.43 -8.22 5.95
C ALA A 108 2.31 -7.18 6.01
N ALA A 109 1.45 -7.11 4.97
CA ALA A 109 0.27 -6.25 4.95
C ALA A 109 -0.70 -6.61 6.08
N MET A 110 -0.97 -7.89 6.30
CA MET A 110 -1.81 -8.40 7.38
C MET A 110 -1.25 -8.04 8.75
N SER A 111 0.06 -8.24 8.96
CA SER A 111 0.73 -7.85 10.21
C SER A 111 0.64 -6.34 10.48
N ARG A 112 0.69 -5.51 9.43
CA ARG A 112 0.50 -4.05 9.53
C ARG A 112 -0.94 -3.70 9.82
N MET A 113 -1.91 -4.34 9.15
CA MET A 113 -3.34 -4.15 9.40
C MET A 113 -3.73 -4.50 10.83
N ALA A 114 -3.30 -5.65 11.35
CA ALA A 114 -3.59 -6.05 12.73
C ALA A 114 -3.05 -5.04 13.76
N ARG A 115 -1.83 -4.51 13.53
CA ARG A 115 -1.31 -3.42 14.35
C ARG A 115 -2.14 -2.15 14.20
N ALA A 116 -2.48 -1.78 12.97
CA ALA A 116 -3.26 -0.58 12.67
C ALA A 116 -4.63 -0.61 13.38
N GLU A 117 -5.33 -1.74 13.33
CA GLU A 117 -6.59 -1.95 14.05
C GLU A 117 -6.42 -1.83 15.56
N ALA A 118 -5.36 -2.40 16.12
CA ALA A 118 -5.06 -2.27 17.55
C ALA A 118 -4.84 -0.80 17.94
N PHE A 119 -4.05 -0.04 17.17
CA PHE A 119 -3.84 1.39 17.38
C PHE A 119 -5.15 2.19 17.30
N VAL A 120 -6.01 1.89 16.32
CA VAL A 120 -7.28 2.59 16.10
C VAL A 120 -8.32 2.25 17.17
N ASN A 121 -8.33 1.02 17.69
CA ASN A 121 -9.33 0.56 18.66
C ASN A 121 -8.94 0.82 20.12
N LEU A 122 -7.66 0.75 20.46
CA LEU A 122 -7.16 0.87 21.84
C LEU A 122 -6.58 2.26 22.15
N GLY A 123 -6.41 3.12 21.14
CA GLY A 123 -5.69 4.38 21.25
C GLY A 123 -4.17 4.19 21.19
N GLU A 124 -3.41 5.29 21.23
CA GLU A 124 -1.95 5.21 21.26
C GLU A 124 -1.49 4.45 22.51
N PRO A 125 -0.60 3.44 22.37
CA PRO A 125 0.02 2.79 23.51
C PRO A 125 0.69 3.85 24.36
N LYS A 126 0.32 3.94 25.63
CA LYS A 126 1.07 4.75 26.60
C LYS A 126 2.43 4.10 26.78
N ILE A 127 3.43 4.58 26.04
CA ILE A 127 4.82 4.19 26.25
C ILE A 127 5.22 4.81 27.59
N PRO A 128 5.58 4.02 28.62
CA PRO A 128 6.10 4.57 29.85
C PRO A 128 7.36 5.37 29.50
N VAL A 129 7.35 6.67 29.79
CA VAL A 129 8.55 7.49 29.66
C VAL A 129 9.53 6.97 30.71
N ALA A 130 10.73 6.57 30.27
CA ALA A 130 11.79 6.10 31.15
C ALA A 130 12.26 7.20 32.10
#